data_AF-A0A0H5RJN3-F1
#
_entry.id   AF-A0A0H5RJN3-F1
#
_cell.length_a   1.000
_cell.length_b   1.000
_cell.length_c   1.000
_cell.angle_alpha   90.00
_cell.angle_beta   90.00
_cell.angle_gamma   90.00
#
_symmetry.space_group_name_H-M   'P 1'
#
loop_
_entity.id
_entity.type
_entity.pdbx_description
1 polymer ?
#
loop_
_entity_poly.entity_id
_entity_poly.type
_entity_poly.pdbx_seq_one_letter_code
_entity_poly.pdbx_strand_id
1 'polypeptide(L)'
;MSVLAGNVGFVTKDPEQPDKPEEAQDATVVEGEVVPAAPAPGPVGAPVEVPDTGYTAAGVPTFDAVREKIETRYGTAIGASELAAETPEGRSIEEQYEKRQEAAAERLRQIRESMHKQDDA
;
A
#
# COMPACT_ATOMS: atom_id res chain seq x y z
N MET A 1 -30.94 49.87 16.38
CA MET A 1 -30.48 49.54 15.02
C MET A 1 -29.58 48.32 15.11
N SER A 2 -29.86 47.33 14.28
CA SER A 2 -29.41 45.95 14.38
C SER A 2 -27.90 45.81 14.14
N VAL A 3 -27.24 45.04 14.99
CA VAL A 3 -25.94 44.42 14.68
C VAL A 3 -26.22 43.09 13.97
N LEU A 4 -25.71 42.93 12.75
CA LEU A 4 -25.68 41.64 12.05
C LEU A 4 -24.22 41.19 12.03
N ALA A 5 -23.81 40.50 13.09
CA ALA A 5 -22.55 39.77 13.12
C ALA A 5 -22.74 38.45 12.35
N GLY A 6 -21.79 38.14 11.47
CA GLY A 6 -21.84 36.98 10.58
C GLY A 6 -21.72 35.65 11.33
N ASN A 7 -22.44 34.65 10.82
CA ASN A 7 -22.16 33.24 11.08
C ASN A 7 -21.64 32.64 9.77
N VAL A 8 -20.32 32.64 9.59
CA VAL A 8 -19.66 31.65 8.74
C VAL A 8 -18.99 30.69 9.71
N GLY A 9 -19.74 29.69 10.13
CA GLY A 9 -19.21 28.61 10.97
C GLY A 9 -18.19 27.82 10.15
N PHE A 10 -16.92 28.18 10.30
CA PHE A 10 -15.82 27.28 10.00
C PHE A 10 -16.01 26.07 10.92
N VAL A 11 -16.28 24.90 10.34
CA VAL A 11 -16.21 23.63 11.06
C VAL A 11 -14.74 23.41 11.40
N THR A 12 -14.29 24.04 12.48
CA THR A 12 -13.13 23.59 13.24
C THR A 12 -13.49 22.21 13.77
N LYS A 13 -12.96 21.18 13.10
CA LYS A 13 -12.92 19.84 13.68
C LYS A 13 -11.95 19.92 14.85
N ASP A 14 -12.49 19.96 16.06
CA ASP A 14 -11.75 19.72 17.30
C ASP A 14 -10.97 18.39 17.19
N PRO A 15 -9.67 18.35 17.52
CA PRO A 15 -8.86 17.14 17.35
C PRO A 15 -9.00 16.12 18.49
N GLU A 16 -9.95 16.26 19.42
CA GLU A 16 -10.11 15.35 20.57
C GLU A 16 -11.54 14.86 20.80
N GLN A 17 -12.13 14.25 19.78
CA GLN A 17 -13.24 13.32 19.98
C GLN A 17 -12.91 12.01 19.24
N PRO A 18 -12.72 10.88 19.95
CA PRO A 18 -12.54 9.59 19.29
C PRO A 18 -13.87 9.25 18.61
N ASP A 19 -13.91 9.49 17.30
CA ASP A 19 -15.00 9.07 16.44
C ASP A 19 -15.13 7.54 16.57
N LYS A 20 -16.34 7.12 16.98
CA LYS A 20 -16.82 5.74 16.97
C LYS A 20 -16.34 5.06 15.67
N PRO A 21 -15.84 3.81 15.71
CA PRO A 21 -15.44 3.11 14.50
C PRO A 21 -16.66 2.94 13.60
N GLU A 22 -16.69 3.74 12.52
CA GLU A 22 -17.56 3.57 11.37
C GLU A 22 -17.22 2.22 10.75
N GLU A 23 -18.25 1.39 10.61
CA GLU A 23 -18.21 0.00 10.16
C GLU A 23 -17.17 -0.21 9.06
N ALA A 24 -16.17 -1.04 9.40
CA ALA A 24 -15.36 -1.72 8.41
C ALA A 24 -16.31 -2.29 7.37
N GLN A 25 -16.21 -1.78 6.14
CA GLN A 25 -16.84 -2.39 4.99
C GLN A 25 -16.46 -3.86 5.04
N ASP A 26 -17.45 -4.71 5.31
CA ASP A 26 -17.31 -6.16 5.32
C ASP A 26 -16.71 -6.52 3.96
N ALA A 27 -15.38 -6.71 3.95
CA ALA A 27 -14.75 -7.53 2.94
C ALA A 27 -15.56 -8.82 3.01
N THR A 28 -16.32 -9.10 1.96
CA THR A 28 -16.98 -10.39 1.83
C THR A 28 -15.88 -11.42 1.94
N VAL A 29 -15.70 -11.95 3.16
CA VAL A 29 -14.86 -13.09 3.43
C VAL A 29 -15.54 -14.17 2.63
N VAL A 30 -14.98 -14.46 1.46
CA VAL A 30 -15.33 -15.68 0.75
C VAL A 30 -14.80 -16.77 1.66
N GLU A 31 -15.65 -17.24 2.56
CA GLU A 31 -15.45 -18.49 3.28
C GLU A 31 -15.23 -19.54 2.20
N GLY A 32 -13.97 -19.97 2.06
CA GLY A 32 -13.66 -21.11 1.23
C GLY A 32 -14.46 -22.28 1.78
N GLU A 33 -15.45 -22.76 1.03
CA GLU A 33 -16.18 -23.97 1.37
C GLU A 33 -15.16 -25.10 1.58
N VAL A 34 -15.05 -25.57 2.81
CA VAL A 34 -14.18 -26.71 3.15
C VAL A 34 -14.83 -27.94 2.54
N VAL A 35 -14.37 -28.32 1.34
CA VAL A 35 -14.74 -29.60 0.74
C VAL A 35 -14.30 -30.70 1.71
N PRO A 36 -15.22 -31.56 2.20
CA PRO A 36 -14.86 -32.62 3.12
C PRO A 36 -13.83 -33.52 2.46
N ALA A 37 -12.73 -33.81 3.17
CA ALA A 37 -11.72 -34.74 2.69
C ALA A 37 -12.38 -36.10 2.41
N ALA A 38 -12.38 -36.51 1.13
CA ALA A 38 -12.80 -37.85 0.75
C ALA A 38 -11.98 -38.89 1.53
N PRO A 39 -12.57 -40.05 1.91
CA PRO A 39 -11.85 -41.06 2.67
C PRO A 39 -10.60 -41.49 1.90
N ALA A 40 -9.47 -41.54 2.61
CA ALA A 40 -8.17 -41.89 2.04
C ALA A 40 -8.25 -43.22 1.27
N PRO A 41 -7.73 -43.31 0.04
CA PRO A 41 -7.54 -44.61 -0.60
C PRO A 41 -6.50 -45.40 0.22
N GLY A 42 -6.73 -46.71 0.33
CA GLY A 42 -5.87 -47.68 1.02
C GLY A 42 -4.45 -47.76 0.43
N PRO A 43 -3.66 -48.77 0.83
CA PRO A 43 -2.21 -48.73 0.78
C PRO A 43 -1.68 -48.46 -0.62
N VAL A 44 -0.72 -47.54 -0.67
CA VAL A 44 0.09 -47.08 -1.81
C VAL A 44 0.31 -48.19 -2.84
N GLY A 45 -0.43 -48.11 -3.93
CA GLY A 45 -0.29 -48.95 -5.12
C GLY A 45 -0.03 -48.07 -6.33
N ALA A 46 1.21 -48.11 -6.83
CA ALA A 46 1.76 -47.45 -8.03
C ALA A 46 1.85 -45.91 -8.00
N PRO A 47 2.97 -45.32 -8.47
CA PRO A 47 3.07 -43.88 -8.63
C PRO A 47 2.15 -43.48 -9.80
N VAL A 48 0.99 -42.91 -9.46
CA VAL A 48 0.24 -42.08 -10.41
C VAL A 48 1.11 -40.85 -10.63
N GLU A 49 1.59 -40.62 -11.86
CA GLU A 49 2.24 -39.36 -12.23
C GLU A 49 1.22 -38.24 -12.05
N VAL A 50 1.24 -37.61 -10.87
CA VAL A 50 0.49 -36.40 -10.62
C VAL A 50 1.15 -35.32 -11.48
N PRO A 51 0.42 -34.63 -12.36
CA PRO A 51 0.98 -33.49 -13.07
C PRO A 51 1.53 -32.50 -12.04
N ASP A 52 2.69 -31.91 -12.34
CA ASP A 52 3.34 -30.93 -11.46
C ASP A 52 2.56 -29.61 -11.49
N THR A 53 1.42 -29.62 -10.83
CA THR A 53 0.50 -28.49 -10.72
C THR A 53 0.95 -27.49 -9.66
N GLY A 54 1.96 -27.86 -8.85
CA GLY A 54 2.31 -27.13 -7.63
C GLY A 54 1.31 -27.29 -6.47
N TYR A 55 0.31 -28.16 -6.61
CA TYR A 55 -0.69 -28.46 -5.58
C TYR A 55 -0.75 -29.97 -5.30
N THR A 56 -1.03 -30.32 -4.05
CA THR A 56 -1.36 -31.69 -3.64
C THR A 56 -2.76 -32.07 -4.11
N ALA A 57 -3.10 -33.37 -4.10
CA ALA A 57 -4.44 -33.85 -4.45
C ALA A 57 -5.56 -33.28 -3.54
N ALA A 58 -5.22 -32.81 -2.34
CA ALA A 58 -6.12 -32.12 -1.42
C ALA A 58 -6.25 -30.60 -1.70
N GLY A 59 -5.60 -30.09 -2.74
CA GLY A 59 -5.62 -28.67 -3.11
C GLY A 59 -4.66 -27.79 -2.29
N VAL A 60 -3.81 -28.36 -1.43
CA VAL A 60 -2.81 -27.59 -0.66
C VAL A 60 -1.57 -27.36 -1.53
N PRO A 61 -1.04 -26.13 -1.66
CA PRO A 61 0.22 -25.87 -2.36
C PRO A 61 1.37 -26.71 -1.81
N THR A 62 2.23 -27.21 -2.69
CA THR A 62 3.46 -27.89 -2.28
C THR A 62 4.48 -26.88 -1.74
N PHE A 63 5.43 -27.36 -0.93
CA PHE A 63 6.51 -26.52 -0.41
C PHE A 63 7.33 -25.89 -1.55
N ASP A 64 7.64 -26.68 -2.59
CA ASP A 64 8.41 -26.23 -3.74
C ASP A 64 7.68 -25.13 -4.52
N ALA A 65 6.37 -25.24 -4.71
CA ALA A 65 5.57 -24.21 -5.39
C ALA A 65 5.51 -22.89 -4.59
N VAL A 66 5.42 -22.95 -3.26
CA VAL A 66 5.48 -21.76 -2.41
C VAL A 66 6.87 -21.12 -2.48
N ARG A 67 7.92 -21.93 -2.44
CA ARG A 67 9.31 -21.47 -2.53
C ARG A 67 9.59 -20.77 -3.84
N GLU A 68 9.29 -21.41 -4.97
CA GLU A 68 9.48 -20.84 -6.31
C GLU A 68 8.72 -19.52 -6.46
N LYS A 69 7.50 -19.45 -5.92
CA LYS A 69 6.70 -18.22 -5.93
C LYS A 69 7.34 -17.09 -5.12
N ILE A 70 7.94 -17.40 -3.97
CA ILE A 70 8.66 -16.42 -3.15
C ILE A 70 9.91 -15.94 -3.87
N GLU A 71 10.71 -16.85 -4.42
CA GLU A 71 11.94 -16.53 -5.14
C GLU A 71 11.64 -15.68 -6.38
N THR A 72 10.60 -16.04 -7.14
CA THR A 72 10.14 -15.25 -8.29
C THR A 72 9.70 -13.85 -7.88
N ARG A 73 8.83 -13.73 -6.87
CA ARG A 73 8.35 -12.43 -6.39
C ARG A 73 9.47 -11.55 -5.86
N TYR A 74 10.40 -12.14 -5.12
CA TYR A 74 11.55 -11.44 -4.59
C TYR A 74 12.46 -10.94 -5.72
N GLY A 75 12.77 -11.81 -6.69
CA GLY A 75 13.57 -11.44 -7.87
C GLY A 75 12.93 -10.31 -8.68
N THR A 76 11.61 -10.36 -8.91
CA THR A 76 10.89 -9.27 -9.59
C THR A 76 10.87 -7.99 -8.75
N ALA A 77 10.64 -8.09 -7.44
CA ALA A 77 10.51 -6.92 -6.57
C ALA A 77 11.79 -6.06 -6.56
N ILE A 78 12.97 -6.67 -6.68
CA ILE A 78 14.25 -5.95 -6.69
C ILE A 78 14.31 -4.91 -7.82
N GLY A 79 13.78 -5.21 -9.02
CA GLY A 79 13.82 -4.31 -10.18
C GLY A 79 12.50 -3.60 -10.50
N ALA A 80 11.40 -3.98 -9.86
CA ALA A 80 10.07 -3.47 -10.21
C ALA A 80 9.92 -1.96 -9.96
N SER A 81 10.57 -1.43 -8.92
CA SER A 81 10.51 0.01 -8.61
C SER A 81 11.22 0.87 -9.64
N GLU A 82 12.34 0.39 -10.18
CA GLU A 82 13.10 1.10 -11.21
C GLU A 82 12.28 1.18 -12.51
N LEU A 83 11.69 0.05 -12.92
CA LEU A 83 10.77 0.01 -14.06
C LEU A 83 9.54 0.92 -13.87
N ALA A 84 8.97 0.94 -12.65
CA ALA A 84 7.85 1.81 -12.33
C ALA A 84 8.23 3.30 -12.42
N ALA A 85 9.44 3.66 -11.98
CA ALA A 85 9.95 5.03 -12.05
C ALA A 85 10.18 5.51 -13.49
N GLU A 86 10.59 4.62 -14.40
CA GLU A 86 10.84 4.96 -15.81
C GLU A 86 9.56 5.20 -16.64
N THR A 87 8.40 4.79 -16.11
CA THR A 87 7.12 5.07 -16.74
C THR A 87 6.88 6.59 -16.92
N PRO A 88 6.09 7.01 -17.93
CA PRO A 88 5.74 8.42 -18.07
C PRO A 88 5.09 9.02 -16.82
N GLU A 89 4.23 8.25 -16.15
CA GLU A 89 3.59 8.65 -14.90
C GLU A 89 4.60 8.77 -13.76
N GLY A 90 5.49 7.80 -13.60
CA GLY A 90 6.57 7.81 -12.60
C GLY A 90 7.44 9.06 -12.73
N ARG A 91 7.89 9.37 -13.95
CA ARG A 91 8.65 10.60 -14.25
C ARG A 91 7.88 11.88 -13.90
N SER A 92 6.58 11.93 -14.21
CA SER A 92 5.76 13.11 -13.89
C SER A 92 5.57 13.34 -12.39
N ILE A 93 5.52 12.27 -11.59
CA ILE A 93 5.41 12.35 -10.13
C ILE A 93 6.74 12.84 -9.54
N GLU A 94 7.87 12.34 -10.04
CA GLU A 94 9.20 12.76 -9.62
C GLU A 94 9.42 14.25 -9.90
N GLU A 95 9.11 14.72 -11.12
CA GLU A 95 9.22 16.14 -11.47
C GLU A 95 8.36 17.04 -10.55
N GLN A 96 7.16 16.59 -10.18
CA GLN A 96 6.32 17.34 -9.24
C GLN A 96 6.91 17.36 -7.83
N TYR A 97 7.51 16.26 -7.40
CA TYR A 97 8.20 16.17 -6.12
C TYR A 97 9.42 17.10 -6.09
N GLU A 98 10.27 17.06 -7.12
CA GLU A 98 11.43 17.95 -7.27
C GLU A 98 11.02 19.42 -7.22
N LYS A 99 10.00 19.84 -7.99
CA LYS A 99 9.48 21.22 -7.96
C LYS A 99 9.04 21.65 -6.56
N ARG A 100 8.40 20.76 -5.80
CA ARG A 100 8.02 21.05 -4.39
C ARG A 100 9.25 21.22 -3.51
N GLN A 101 10.27 20.39 -3.69
CA GLN A 101 11.51 20.46 -2.93
C GLN A 101 12.31 21.72 -3.25
N GLU A 102 12.40 22.11 -4.52
CA GLU A 102 13.03 23.37 -4.94
C GLU A 102 12.30 24.58 -4.34
N ALA A 103 10.97 24.61 -4.41
CA ALA A 103 10.18 25.68 -3.82
C ALA A 103 10.35 25.76 -2.29
N ALA A 104 10.43 24.61 -1.62
CA ALA A 104 10.71 24.56 -0.19
C ALA A 104 12.12 25.05 0.13
N ALA A 105 13.13 24.63 -0.63
CA ALA A 105 14.51 25.06 -0.46
C ALA A 105 14.66 26.57 -0.68
N GLU A 106 14.01 27.13 -1.70
CA GLU A 106 14.00 28.56 -1.97
C GLU A 106 13.37 29.35 -0.81
N ARG A 107 12.23 28.90 -0.29
CA ARG A 107 11.60 29.53 0.89
C ARG A 107 12.52 29.50 2.11
N LEU A 108 13.22 28.38 2.35
CA LEU A 108 14.18 28.29 3.45
C LEU A 108 15.38 29.22 3.25
N ARG A 109 15.85 29.42 2.01
CA ARG A 109 16.89 30.42 1.69
C ARG A 109 16.41 31.82 2.03
N GLN A 110 15.23 32.21 1.57
CA GLN A 110 14.64 33.52 1.85
C GLN A 110 14.47 33.78 3.35
N ILE A 111 14.01 32.78 4.10
CA ILE A 111 13.90 32.89 5.56
C ILE A 111 15.28 33.14 6.18
N ARG A 112 16.29 32.34 5.81
CA ARG A 112 17.66 32.48 6.33
C ARG A 112 18.24 33.88 6.03
N GLU A 113 18.06 34.36 4.80
CA GLU A 113 18.49 35.71 4.41
C GLU A 113 17.75 36.80 5.21
N SER A 114 16.44 36.63 5.43
CA SER A 114 15.65 37.59 6.21
C SER A 114 16.10 37.66 7.67
N MET A 115 16.51 36.53 8.26
CA MET A 115 17.04 36.50 9.62
C MET A 115 18.40 37.20 9.70
N HIS A 116 19.33 36.93 8.78
CA HIS A 116 20.62 37.61 8.75
C HIS A 116 20.49 39.12 8.54
N LYS A 117 19.59 39.56 7.64
CA LYS A 117 19.38 40.99 7.40
C LYS A 117 18.78 41.72 8.61
N GLN A 118 18.01 41.04 9.47
CA GLN A 118 17.49 41.61 10.71
C GLN A 118 18.58 41.79 11.76
N ASP A 119 19.59 40.91 11.80
CA ASP A 119 20.72 41.01 12.72
C ASP A 119 21.69 42.16 12.35
N ASP A 120 21.79 42.49 11.06
CA ASP A 120 22.67 43.55 10.53
C ASP A 120 22.05 44.97 10.59
N ALA A 121 20.80 45.12 11.06
CA ALA A 121 20.04 46.37 11.09
C ALA A 121 19.86 46.93 12.51
#